data_AF-A0AB34IL31-F1
#
_entry.id   AF-A0AB34IL31-F1
#
_cell.length_a   1.000
_cell.length_b   1.000
_cell.length_c   1.000
_cell.angle_alpha   90.00
_cell.angle_beta   90.00
_cell.angle_gamma   90.00
#
_symmetry.space_group_name_H-M   'P 1'
#
loop_
_entity.id
_entity.type
_entity.pdbx_description
1 polymer ?
#
loop_
_entity_poly.entity_id
_entity_poly.type
_entity_poly.pdbx_seq_one_letter_code
_entity_poly.pdbx_strand_id
1 'polypeptide(L)'
;MAPKEAREEKAKDKTKEKAKEKGREAKSRRSASAADRFLHVLLGAAVAVAALLIALVHTVKLVRRRARARGVAEEEAPSWVVSERAILLTLCAAVGLVLGASALLSIGKRLAAQWSARREAAAARAAAAERERERAAQRDTEKVVRSGRREDFLERDAASRRRQAEFEAVLRREVEEARRKEWEAAEAAARERAEELARAQREAARIDEEVRRAERARCEAEESDEWQMGAYEEEEGEEGGGEGEVEEEGGGEWDARVYEVGDDEQGGERAERMPLEVKPSASGTRVRLESLAVAPAAMARAEALWAALACSRCSEQTELVLSGLFADAAQKKSWCAKCGALLSAALRPCTLCDGFDVAGYIDTINCVVVDVPRLSVLMQCGRCDAELRLPELLRGRTVQAGCRGCHAPLSLHMSNVQLSVLGVLGSKAARGGADDDDEMEQLLKKLRKKNLDQFKTLGLVIGKPLPNKGTCRHYSHSYRWLRFPCCGRAHPCAVCHAASDCPAADQGVWANRMLCGKCSRELPYSDTPCPHCGNTFAKPGGAHWQGGAGCRDQQTLSCKDSRKHKGTSASGAKKTSSAKALRVGVQGKRLTAAKAAAKAAP
;
A
#
# COMPACT_ATOMS: atom_id res chain seq x y z
N MET A 1 -34.44 -8.91 -17.51
CA MET A 1 -34.36 -8.23 -18.84
C MET A 1 -34.61 -6.72 -18.84
N ALA A 2 -35.33 -6.13 -17.87
CA ALA A 2 -35.70 -4.70 -17.86
C ALA A 2 -34.61 -3.59 -18.01
N PRO A 3 -33.32 -3.72 -17.64
CA PRO A 3 -32.42 -2.56 -17.63
C PRO A 3 -31.85 -2.14 -19.00
N LYS A 4 -32.09 -2.91 -20.08
CA LYS A 4 -31.68 -2.53 -21.44
C LYS A 4 -32.67 -1.54 -22.09
N GLU A 5 -33.97 -1.79 -21.97
CA GLU A 5 -35.02 -0.98 -22.60
C GLU A 5 -35.02 0.46 -22.04
N ALA A 6 -34.95 0.60 -20.71
CA ALA A 6 -34.86 1.90 -20.03
C ALA A 6 -33.57 2.70 -20.38
N ARG A 7 -32.54 2.05 -20.94
CA ARG A 7 -31.35 2.72 -21.47
C ARG A 7 -31.53 3.19 -22.91
N GLU A 8 -32.20 2.40 -23.75
CA GLU A 8 -32.54 2.83 -25.11
C GLU A 8 -33.56 3.97 -25.13
N GLU A 9 -34.56 3.92 -24.26
CA GLU A 9 -35.59 4.96 -24.15
C GLU A 9 -34.97 6.32 -23.78
N LYS A 10 -34.09 6.34 -22.77
CA LYS A 10 -33.31 7.53 -22.39
C LYS A 10 -32.33 8.01 -23.47
N ALA A 11 -31.95 7.16 -24.44
CA ALA A 11 -31.17 7.58 -25.60
C ALA A 11 -32.06 8.18 -26.69
N LYS A 12 -33.24 7.61 -26.94
CA LYS A 12 -34.26 8.08 -27.90
C LYS A 12 -34.84 9.45 -27.51
N ASP A 13 -35.03 9.74 -26.22
CA ASP A 13 -35.47 11.07 -25.79
C ASP A 13 -34.40 12.16 -25.98
N LYS A 14 -33.13 11.85 -25.72
CA LYS A 14 -32.02 12.82 -25.92
C LYS A 14 -31.81 13.19 -27.39
N THR A 15 -32.05 12.30 -28.33
CA THR A 15 -32.00 12.63 -29.77
C THR A 15 -33.22 13.44 -30.19
N LYS A 16 -34.40 13.16 -29.62
CA LYS A 16 -35.66 13.88 -29.87
C LYS A 16 -35.65 15.33 -29.38
N GLU A 17 -35.03 15.62 -28.21
CA GLU A 17 -34.81 17.00 -27.77
C GLU A 17 -33.88 17.78 -28.71
N LYS A 18 -32.71 17.21 -29.05
CA LYS A 18 -31.74 17.86 -29.96
C LYS A 18 -32.31 18.17 -31.34
N ALA A 19 -33.23 17.34 -31.84
CA ALA A 19 -33.95 17.60 -33.09
C ALA A 19 -34.92 18.79 -32.96
N LYS A 20 -35.67 18.89 -31.86
CA LYS A 20 -36.58 20.01 -31.58
C LYS A 20 -35.83 21.34 -31.40
N GLU A 21 -34.68 21.32 -30.75
CA GLU A 21 -33.82 22.50 -30.54
C GLU A 21 -33.35 23.09 -31.88
N LYS A 22 -32.74 22.26 -32.75
CA LYS A 22 -32.33 22.67 -34.10
C LYS A 22 -33.50 23.17 -34.96
N GLY A 23 -34.67 22.56 -34.83
CA GLY A 23 -35.89 23.01 -35.53
C GLY A 23 -36.36 24.40 -35.10
N ARG A 24 -36.24 24.74 -33.81
CA ARG A 24 -36.55 26.09 -33.30
C ARG A 24 -35.54 27.13 -33.78
N GLU A 25 -34.25 26.80 -33.78
CA GLU A 25 -33.18 27.70 -34.24
C GLU A 25 -33.28 28.00 -35.76
N ALA A 26 -33.62 27.01 -36.58
CA ALA A 26 -33.87 27.21 -38.01
C ALA A 26 -35.09 28.12 -38.28
N LYS A 27 -36.13 28.03 -37.44
CA LYS A 27 -37.36 28.83 -37.59
C LYS A 27 -37.17 30.29 -37.15
N SER A 28 -36.39 30.55 -36.10
CA SER A 28 -36.06 31.93 -35.69
C SER A 28 -35.22 32.65 -36.74
N ARG A 29 -34.17 32.02 -37.29
CA ARG A 29 -33.33 32.60 -38.35
C ARG A 29 -34.14 33.00 -39.61
N ARG A 30 -35.13 32.20 -40.01
CA ARG A 30 -36.03 32.55 -41.14
C ARG A 30 -36.91 33.76 -40.85
N SER A 31 -37.37 33.95 -39.61
CA SER A 31 -38.20 35.10 -39.23
C SER A 31 -37.44 36.43 -39.23
N ALA A 32 -36.17 36.44 -38.79
CA ALA A 32 -35.32 37.62 -38.84
C ALA A 32 -35.08 38.11 -40.28
N SER A 33 -34.81 37.18 -41.21
CA SER A 33 -34.61 37.47 -42.64
C SER A 33 -35.83 38.08 -43.34
N ALA A 34 -37.04 37.87 -42.83
CA ALA A 34 -38.25 38.51 -43.38
C ALA A 34 -38.40 39.96 -42.92
N ALA A 35 -38.01 40.26 -41.67
CA ALA A 35 -38.14 41.58 -41.08
C ALA A 35 -37.16 42.61 -41.69
N ASP A 36 -35.90 42.23 -41.95
CA ASP A 36 -34.93 43.11 -42.61
C ASP A 36 -35.36 43.47 -44.04
N ARG A 37 -35.93 42.50 -44.78
CA ARG A 37 -36.44 42.75 -46.14
C ARG A 37 -37.56 43.78 -46.15
N PHE A 38 -38.48 43.75 -45.19
CA PHE A 38 -39.51 44.80 -45.05
C PHE A 38 -38.90 46.15 -44.69
N LEU A 39 -37.86 46.20 -43.84
CA LEU A 39 -37.19 47.46 -43.49
C LEU A 39 -36.49 48.10 -44.70
N HIS A 40 -35.81 47.29 -45.52
CA HIS A 40 -35.18 47.76 -46.76
C HIS A 40 -36.20 48.28 -47.79
N VAL A 41 -37.35 47.63 -47.93
CA VAL A 41 -38.44 48.10 -48.82
C VAL A 41 -39.00 49.45 -48.35
N LEU A 42 -39.24 49.62 -47.05
CA LEU A 42 -39.70 50.90 -46.49
C LEU A 42 -38.67 52.02 -46.64
N LEU A 43 -37.37 51.70 -46.44
CA LEU A 43 -36.30 52.68 -46.64
C LEU A 43 -36.18 53.09 -48.11
N GLY A 44 -36.28 52.13 -49.04
CA GLY A 44 -36.30 52.39 -50.48
C GLY A 44 -37.47 53.26 -50.91
N ALA A 45 -38.68 53.01 -50.37
CA ALA A 45 -39.85 53.85 -50.61
C ALA A 45 -39.67 55.28 -50.10
N ALA A 46 -39.10 55.47 -48.90
CA ALA A 46 -38.80 56.79 -48.35
C ALA A 46 -37.78 57.56 -49.20
N VAL A 47 -36.72 56.89 -49.70
CA VAL A 47 -35.74 57.49 -50.61
C VAL A 47 -36.38 57.88 -51.95
N ALA A 48 -37.27 57.06 -52.51
CA ALA A 48 -37.99 57.38 -53.74
C ALA A 48 -38.91 58.60 -53.58
N VAL A 49 -39.64 58.72 -52.46
CA VAL A 49 -40.47 59.90 -52.16
C VAL A 49 -39.61 61.15 -51.99
N ALA A 50 -38.46 61.06 -51.30
CA ALA A 50 -37.54 62.18 -51.18
C ALA A 50 -36.99 62.64 -52.55
N ALA A 51 -36.63 61.69 -53.42
CA ALA A 51 -36.15 61.99 -54.78
C ALA A 51 -37.22 62.67 -55.63
N LEU A 52 -38.49 62.23 -55.56
CA LEU A 52 -39.61 62.87 -56.26
C LEU A 52 -39.83 64.31 -55.80
N LEU A 53 -39.73 64.58 -54.49
CA LEU A 53 -39.89 65.93 -53.94
C LEU A 53 -38.73 66.86 -54.32
N ILE A 54 -37.49 66.35 -54.36
CA ILE A 54 -36.33 67.10 -54.88
C ILE A 54 -36.51 67.42 -56.37
N ALA A 55 -36.98 66.46 -57.18
CA ALA A 55 -37.25 66.67 -58.59
C ALA A 55 -38.34 67.75 -58.81
N LEU A 56 -39.41 67.75 -58.01
CA LEU A 56 -40.46 68.77 -58.01
C LEU A 56 -39.92 70.18 -57.67
N VAL A 57 -39.03 70.31 -56.69
CA VAL A 57 -38.37 71.59 -56.40
C VAL A 57 -37.48 72.03 -57.58
N HIS A 58 -36.80 71.09 -58.23
CA HIS A 58 -35.91 71.40 -59.35
C HIS A 58 -36.67 71.79 -60.63
N THR A 59 -37.83 71.18 -60.92
CA THR A 59 -38.70 71.59 -62.03
C THR A 59 -39.30 72.97 -61.78
N VAL A 60 -39.76 73.27 -60.57
CA VAL A 60 -40.23 74.63 -60.18
C VAL A 60 -39.12 75.67 -60.36
N LYS A 61 -37.87 75.35 -59.99
CA LYS A 61 -36.71 76.24 -60.24
C LYS A 61 -36.45 76.46 -61.73
N LEU A 62 -36.54 75.42 -62.56
CA LEU A 62 -36.38 75.52 -64.01
C LEU A 62 -37.49 76.35 -64.67
N VAL A 63 -38.74 76.21 -64.21
CA VAL A 63 -39.88 77.02 -64.67
C VAL A 63 -39.66 78.50 -64.32
N ARG A 64 -39.27 78.83 -63.09
CA ARG A 64 -38.96 80.23 -62.70
C ARG A 64 -37.78 80.82 -63.48
N ARG A 65 -36.72 80.04 -63.74
CA ARG A 65 -35.60 80.49 -64.59
C ARG A 65 -36.04 80.78 -66.03
N ARG A 66 -36.90 79.93 -66.62
CA ARG A 66 -37.48 80.16 -67.95
C ARG A 66 -38.45 81.35 -68.01
N ALA A 67 -39.20 81.61 -66.94
CA ALA A 67 -40.06 82.80 -66.85
C ALA A 67 -39.24 84.09 -66.82
N ARG A 68 -38.20 84.16 -65.97
CA ARG A 68 -37.28 85.31 -65.90
C ARG A 68 -36.54 85.56 -67.22
N ALA A 69 -36.12 84.50 -67.91
CA ALA A 69 -35.46 84.59 -69.22
C ALA A 69 -36.38 85.12 -70.36
N ARG A 70 -37.69 85.25 -70.12
CA ARG A 70 -38.66 85.83 -71.07
C ARG A 70 -39.07 87.27 -70.74
N GLY A 71 -38.42 87.91 -69.76
CA GLY A 71 -38.65 89.33 -69.46
C GLY A 71 -39.99 89.66 -68.79
N VAL A 72 -40.70 88.66 -68.24
CA VAL A 72 -41.96 88.89 -67.51
C VAL A 72 -41.65 89.60 -66.19
N ALA A 73 -42.25 90.77 -65.97
CA ALA A 73 -42.12 91.55 -64.74
C ALA A 73 -42.72 90.80 -63.53
N GLU A 74 -42.18 91.05 -62.33
CA GLU A 74 -42.39 90.19 -61.15
C GLU A 74 -43.77 90.36 -60.48
N GLU A 75 -44.63 91.27 -60.96
CA GLU A 75 -45.92 91.63 -60.33
C GLU A 75 -47.13 90.75 -60.73
N GLU A 76 -47.07 89.97 -61.82
CA GLU A 76 -48.14 89.04 -62.22
C GLU A 76 -47.84 87.56 -61.88
N ALA A 77 -46.99 87.30 -60.88
CA ALA A 77 -46.73 85.94 -60.40
C ALA A 77 -47.91 85.43 -59.53
N PRO A 78 -48.57 84.30 -59.88
CA PRO A 78 -49.77 83.87 -59.17
C PRO A 78 -49.47 83.40 -57.73
N SER A 79 -50.37 83.76 -56.82
CA SER A 79 -50.18 83.78 -55.35
C SER A 79 -50.01 82.43 -54.63
N TRP A 80 -49.94 81.31 -55.35
CA TRP A 80 -49.75 79.96 -54.81
C TRP A 80 -48.27 79.54 -54.71
N VAL A 81 -47.35 80.50 -54.82
CA VAL A 81 -45.91 80.30 -54.60
C VAL A 81 -45.61 80.08 -53.11
N VAL A 82 -45.75 78.81 -52.69
CA VAL A 82 -45.25 78.36 -51.38
C VAL A 82 -43.76 78.65 -51.27
N SER A 83 -43.34 79.32 -50.19
CA SER A 83 -41.94 79.68 -49.98
C SER A 83 -41.05 78.43 -49.83
N GLU A 84 -39.80 78.50 -50.32
CA GLU A 84 -38.85 77.37 -50.18
C GLU A 84 -38.66 76.93 -48.73
N ARG A 85 -38.77 77.89 -47.79
CA ARG A 85 -38.71 77.64 -46.34
C ARG A 85 -39.86 76.76 -45.85
N ALA A 86 -41.08 76.95 -46.35
CA ALA A 86 -42.23 76.13 -45.96
C ALA A 86 -42.10 74.68 -46.47
N ILE A 87 -41.59 74.47 -47.69
CA ILE A 87 -41.35 73.12 -48.25
C ILE A 87 -40.24 72.39 -47.47
N LEU A 88 -39.16 73.09 -47.09
CA LEU A 88 -38.11 72.52 -46.25
C LEU A 88 -38.62 72.15 -44.84
N LEU A 89 -39.45 72.99 -44.22
CA LEU A 89 -40.02 72.72 -42.90
C LEU A 89 -40.97 71.51 -42.90
N THR A 90 -41.82 71.34 -43.92
CA THR A 90 -42.69 70.16 -44.02
C THR A 90 -41.90 68.88 -44.29
N LEU A 91 -40.84 68.94 -45.11
CA LEU A 91 -39.90 67.83 -45.29
C LEU A 91 -39.21 67.42 -43.97
N CYS A 92 -38.68 68.39 -43.22
CA CYS A 92 -38.05 68.13 -41.92
C CYS A 92 -39.05 67.54 -40.91
N ALA A 93 -40.29 68.03 -40.87
CA ALA A 93 -41.34 67.49 -40.01
C ALA A 93 -41.72 66.04 -40.38
N ALA A 94 -41.87 65.74 -41.68
CA ALA A 94 -42.16 64.40 -42.17
C ALA A 94 -41.02 63.40 -41.84
N VAL A 95 -39.76 63.79 -42.07
CA VAL A 95 -38.59 62.97 -41.71
C VAL A 95 -38.51 62.76 -40.19
N GLY A 96 -38.77 63.80 -39.39
CA GLY A 96 -38.82 63.70 -37.93
C GLY A 96 -39.87 62.69 -37.43
N LEU A 97 -41.07 62.69 -38.01
CA LEU A 97 -42.14 61.73 -37.69
C LEU A 97 -41.74 60.29 -38.06
N VAL A 98 -41.15 60.06 -39.24
CA VAL A 98 -40.72 58.72 -39.67
C VAL A 98 -39.59 58.17 -38.78
N LEU A 99 -38.62 59.02 -38.41
CA LEU A 99 -37.53 58.65 -37.50
C LEU A 99 -38.05 58.39 -36.07
N GLY A 100 -38.97 59.22 -35.58
CA GLY A 100 -39.62 59.02 -34.28
C GLY A 100 -40.42 57.71 -34.19
N ALA A 101 -41.24 57.41 -35.21
CA ALA A 101 -41.98 56.14 -35.29
C ALA A 101 -41.04 54.93 -35.35
N SER A 102 -39.95 55.02 -36.13
CA SER A 102 -38.93 53.97 -36.23
C SER A 102 -38.21 53.73 -34.89
N ALA A 103 -37.89 54.81 -34.15
CA ALA A 103 -37.29 54.72 -32.83
C ALA A 103 -38.23 54.01 -31.83
N LEU A 104 -39.50 54.41 -31.77
CA LEU A 104 -40.51 53.79 -30.89
C LEU A 104 -40.73 52.30 -31.21
N LEU A 105 -40.81 51.93 -32.49
CA LEU A 105 -40.87 50.52 -32.92
C LEU A 105 -39.63 49.72 -32.50
N SER A 106 -38.43 50.31 -32.56
CA SER A 106 -37.20 49.66 -32.13
C SER A 106 -37.15 49.44 -30.61
N ILE A 107 -37.64 50.41 -29.82
CA ILE A 107 -37.74 50.33 -28.36
C ILE A 107 -38.77 49.27 -27.95
N GLY A 108 -39.95 49.27 -28.57
CA GLY A 108 -40.99 48.26 -28.34
C GLY A 108 -40.51 46.83 -28.60
N LYS A 109 -39.76 46.61 -29.70
CA LYS A 109 -39.14 45.30 -30.00
C LYS A 109 -38.09 44.89 -28.95
N ARG A 110 -37.23 45.81 -28.50
CA ARG A 110 -36.23 45.53 -27.45
C ARG A 110 -36.89 45.19 -26.12
N LEU A 111 -37.94 45.91 -25.73
CA LEU A 111 -38.72 45.60 -24.52
C LEU A 111 -39.40 44.23 -24.64
N ALA A 112 -40.08 43.93 -25.75
CA ALA A 112 -40.73 42.63 -25.96
C ALA A 112 -39.72 41.46 -25.86
N ALA A 113 -38.53 41.59 -26.44
CA ALA A 113 -37.46 40.60 -26.33
C ALA A 113 -36.89 40.46 -24.90
N GLN A 114 -36.77 41.56 -24.15
CA GLN A 114 -36.38 41.50 -22.73
C GLN A 114 -37.47 40.82 -21.87
N TRP A 115 -38.75 41.06 -22.16
CA TRP A 115 -39.87 40.43 -21.46
C TRP A 115 -39.96 38.92 -21.75
N SER A 116 -39.75 38.48 -23.00
CA SER A 116 -39.71 37.05 -23.33
C SER A 116 -38.52 36.35 -22.67
N ALA A 117 -37.31 36.94 -22.76
CA ALA A 117 -36.12 36.40 -22.11
C ALA A 117 -36.26 36.30 -20.58
N ARG A 118 -36.92 37.28 -19.93
CA ARG A 118 -37.23 37.22 -18.49
C ARG A 118 -38.21 36.09 -18.15
N ARG A 119 -39.24 35.86 -18.97
CA ARG A 119 -40.18 34.73 -18.78
C ARG A 119 -39.50 33.38 -18.96
N GLU A 120 -38.66 33.23 -19.98
CA GLU A 120 -37.88 32.00 -20.22
C GLU A 120 -36.89 31.74 -19.09
N ALA A 121 -36.18 32.76 -18.61
CA ALA A 121 -35.28 32.65 -17.46
C ALA A 121 -36.03 32.30 -16.15
N ALA A 122 -37.23 32.82 -15.94
CA ALA A 122 -38.07 32.47 -14.79
C ALA A 122 -38.54 31.01 -14.86
N ALA A 123 -39.01 30.56 -16.03
CA ALA A 123 -39.40 29.16 -16.25
C ALA A 123 -38.22 28.18 -16.08
N ALA A 124 -37.04 28.53 -16.60
CA ALA A 124 -35.83 27.74 -16.42
C ALA A 124 -35.40 27.63 -14.94
N ARG A 125 -35.55 28.70 -14.14
CA ARG A 125 -35.30 28.66 -12.69
C ARG A 125 -36.30 27.78 -11.95
N ALA A 126 -37.58 27.83 -12.30
CA ALA A 126 -38.60 26.97 -11.71
C ALA A 126 -38.30 25.48 -11.99
N ALA A 127 -38.02 25.12 -13.25
CA ALA A 127 -37.66 23.75 -13.64
C ALA A 127 -36.33 23.28 -13.01
N ALA A 128 -35.38 24.18 -12.77
CA ALA A 128 -34.15 23.86 -12.04
C ALA A 128 -34.43 23.54 -10.56
N ALA A 129 -35.26 24.35 -9.88
CA ALA A 129 -35.64 24.13 -8.49
C ALA A 129 -36.44 22.83 -8.29
N GLU A 130 -37.30 22.46 -9.24
CA GLU A 130 -38.03 21.19 -9.25
C GLU A 130 -37.07 19.99 -9.33
N ARG A 131 -36.12 20.02 -10.27
CA ARG A 131 -35.07 18.99 -10.40
C ARG A 131 -34.16 18.89 -9.17
N GLU A 132 -33.94 19.97 -8.43
CA GLU A 132 -33.20 19.92 -7.17
C GLU A 132 -34.01 19.28 -6.04
N ARG A 133 -35.33 19.49 -5.99
CA ARG A 133 -36.25 18.82 -5.04
C ARG A 133 -36.31 17.32 -5.31
N GLU A 134 -36.46 16.89 -6.57
CA GLU A 134 -36.41 15.47 -6.95
C GLU A 134 -35.09 14.80 -6.51
N ARG A 135 -33.96 15.47 -6.75
CA ARG A 135 -32.63 15.00 -6.32
C ARG A 135 -32.46 15.00 -4.81
N ALA A 136 -33.11 15.90 -4.08
CA ALA A 136 -33.12 15.88 -2.62
C ALA A 136 -33.88 14.64 -2.12
N ALA A 137 -35.11 14.41 -2.60
CA ALA A 137 -35.91 13.24 -2.26
C ALA A 137 -35.19 11.92 -2.57
N GLN A 138 -34.54 11.80 -3.74
CA GLN A 138 -33.73 10.62 -4.08
C GLN A 138 -32.54 10.39 -3.13
N ARG A 139 -31.87 11.47 -2.67
CA ARG A 139 -30.78 11.34 -1.70
C ARG A 139 -31.28 10.94 -0.32
N ASP A 140 -32.49 11.33 0.06
CA ASP A 140 -33.07 10.97 1.35
C ASP A 140 -33.59 9.52 1.36
N THR A 141 -34.18 9.02 0.27
CA THR A 141 -34.49 7.59 0.14
C THR A 141 -33.23 6.72 0.10
N GLU A 142 -32.17 7.14 -0.60
CA GLU A 142 -30.87 6.46 -0.59
C GLU A 142 -30.24 6.39 0.82
N LYS A 143 -30.40 7.43 1.65
CA LYS A 143 -29.94 7.40 3.06
C LYS A 143 -30.68 6.32 3.87
N VAL A 144 -32.01 6.25 3.78
CA VAL A 144 -32.83 5.28 4.51
C VAL A 144 -32.49 3.84 4.08
N VAL A 145 -32.35 3.59 2.77
CA VAL A 145 -31.94 2.26 2.26
C VAL A 145 -30.47 1.93 2.62
N ARG A 146 -29.66 2.92 2.97
CA ARG A 146 -28.28 2.73 3.46
C ARG A 146 -28.21 2.54 4.98
N SER A 147 -29.11 3.13 5.77
CA SER A 147 -29.19 2.86 7.21
C SER A 147 -29.73 1.46 7.47
N GLY A 148 -30.83 1.04 6.83
CA GLY A 148 -31.37 -0.31 6.97
C GLY A 148 -30.33 -1.39 6.64
N ARG A 149 -29.66 -1.29 5.48
CA ARG A 149 -28.55 -2.22 5.11
C ARG A 149 -27.36 -2.21 6.07
N ARG A 150 -27.18 -1.16 6.88
CA ARG A 150 -26.15 -1.12 7.94
C ARG A 150 -26.65 -1.83 9.19
N GLU A 151 -27.91 -1.68 9.54
CA GLU A 151 -28.55 -2.38 10.66
C GLU A 151 -28.61 -3.90 10.39
N ASP A 152 -29.08 -4.33 9.21
CA ASP A 152 -29.05 -5.74 8.76
C ASP A 152 -27.65 -6.36 8.85
N PHE A 153 -26.62 -5.58 8.50
CA PHE A 153 -25.23 -6.03 8.56
C PHE A 153 -24.73 -6.17 10.00
N LEU A 154 -25.06 -5.22 10.88
CA LEU A 154 -24.69 -5.27 12.29
C LEU A 154 -25.39 -6.41 13.03
N GLU A 155 -26.66 -6.70 12.71
CA GLU A 155 -27.39 -7.83 13.26
C GLU A 155 -26.77 -9.17 12.83
N ARG A 156 -26.42 -9.30 11.53
CA ARG A 156 -25.71 -10.48 11.01
C ARG A 156 -24.32 -10.67 11.62
N ASP A 157 -23.56 -9.59 11.82
CA ASP A 157 -22.27 -9.64 12.50
C ASP A 157 -22.43 -10.09 13.98
N ALA A 158 -23.40 -9.52 14.70
CA ALA A 158 -23.71 -9.91 16.07
C ALA A 158 -24.19 -11.38 16.20
N ALA A 159 -24.99 -11.87 15.25
CA ALA A 159 -25.38 -13.27 15.18
C ALA A 159 -24.19 -14.19 14.86
N SER A 160 -23.25 -13.74 14.02
CA SER A 160 -22.03 -14.50 13.74
C SER A 160 -21.11 -14.59 14.96
N ARG A 161 -20.95 -13.48 15.70
CA ARG A 161 -20.16 -13.45 16.95
C ARG A 161 -20.74 -14.34 18.03
N ARG A 162 -22.07 -14.41 18.16
CA ARG A 162 -22.74 -15.31 19.11
C ARG A 162 -22.42 -16.78 18.81
N ARG A 163 -22.61 -17.22 17.55
CA ARG A 163 -22.24 -18.59 17.13
C ARG A 163 -20.76 -18.90 17.32
N GLN A 164 -19.87 -17.92 17.10
CA GLN A 164 -18.44 -18.11 17.36
C GLN A 164 -18.16 -18.27 18.86
N ALA A 165 -18.76 -17.43 19.72
CA ALA A 165 -18.60 -17.53 21.17
C ALA A 165 -19.17 -18.84 21.74
N GLU A 166 -20.30 -19.32 21.21
CA GLU A 166 -20.87 -20.63 21.54
C GLU A 166 -19.91 -21.77 21.17
N PHE A 167 -19.35 -21.74 19.96
CA PHE A 167 -18.37 -22.73 19.50
C PHE A 167 -17.06 -22.70 20.31
N GLU A 168 -16.54 -21.50 20.61
CA GLU A 168 -15.36 -21.34 21.48
C GLU A 168 -15.62 -21.82 22.92
N ALA A 169 -16.85 -21.69 23.42
CA ALA A 169 -17.23 -22.21 24.74
C ALA A 169 -17.31 -23.75 24.76
N VAL A 170 -17.78 -24.39 23.67
CA VAL A 170 -17.75 -25.85 23.52
C VAL A 170 -16.30 -26.35 23.46
N LEU A 171 -15.46 -25.78 22.60
CA LEU A 171 -14.04 -26.15 22.49
C LEU A 171 -13.28 -26.00 23.81
N ARG A 172 -13.55 -24.95 24.61
CA ARG A 172 -12.93 -24.80 25.93
C ARG A 172 -13.28 -25.96 26.86
N ARG A 173 -14.54 -26.40 26.88
CA ARG A 173 -14.96 -27.56 27.68
C ARG A 173 -14.27 -28.83 27.21
N GLU A 174 -14.22 -29.08 25.90
CA GLU A 174 -13.52 -30.26 25.36
C GLU A 174 -12.02 -30.27 25.71
N VAL A 175 -11.34 -29.12 25.65
CA VAL A 175 -9.94 -28.98 26.07
C VAL A 175 -9.75 -29.13 27.58
N GLU A 176 -10.65 -28.59 28.40
CA GLU A 176 -10.64 -28.77 29.86
C GLU A 176 -10.89 -30.23 30.26
N GLU A 177 -11.76 -30.96 29.54
CA GLU A 177 -11.98 -32.39 29.73
C GLU A 177 -10.79 -33.24 29.26
N ALA A 178 -10.17 -32.92 28.12
CA ALA A 178 -8.97 -33.60 27.66
C ALA A 178 -7.81 -33.42 28.65
N ARG A 179 -7.55 -32.17 29.07
CA ARG A 179 -6.51 -31.86 30.07
C ARG A 179 -6.78 -32.53 31.43
N ARG A 180 -8.05 -32.68 31.84
CA ARG A 180 -8.40 -33.42 33.06
C ARG A 180 -8.06 -34.91 32.92
N LYS A 181 -8.38 -35.55 31.79
CA LYS A 181 -8.04 -36.95 31.51
C LYS A 181 -6.52 -37.17 31.43
N GLU A 182 -5.79 -36.24 30.80
CA GLU A 182 -4.33 -36.25 30.77
C GLU A 182 -3.73 -36.15 32.18
N TRP A 183 -4.28 -35.27 33.03
CA TRP A 183 -3.86 -35.17 34.43
C TRP A 183 -4.14 -36.44 35.23
N GLU A 184 -5.36 -37.00 35.12
CA GLU A 184 -5.74 -38.26 35.76
C GLU A 184 -4.83 -39.43 35.32
N ALA A 185 -4.50 -39.51 34.03
CA ALA A 185 -3.57 -40.50 33.49
C ALA A 185 -2.12 -40.27 33.96
N ALA A 186 -1.66 -39.03 34.01
CA ALA A 186 -0.34 -38.68 34.52
C ALA A 186 -0.19 -38.99 36.01
N GLU A 187 -1.24 -38.76 36.81
CA GLU A 187 -1.26 -39.12 38.24
C GLU A 187 -1.27 -40.65 38.44
N ALA A 188 -2.02 -41.39 37.62
CA ALA A 188 -1.97 -42.85 37.63
C ALA A 188 -0.56 -43.39 37.28
N ALA A 189 0.04 -42.90 36.20
CA ALA A 189 1.40 -43.26 35.80
C ALA A 189 2.49 -42.80 36.79
N ALA A 190 2.24 -41.76 37.58
CA ALA A 190 3.11 -41.35 38.68
C ALA A 190 3.01 -42.30 39.88
N ARG A 191 1.80 -42.77 40.21
CA ARG A 191 1.58 -43.78 41.26
C ARG A 191 2.23 -45.12 40.91
N GLU A 192 2.08 -45.58 39.67
CA GLU A 192 2.70 -46.82 39.16
C GLU A 192 4.24 -46.75 39.25
N ARG A 193 4.85 -45.66 38.77
CA ARG A 193 6.31 -45.45 38.88
C ARG A 193 6.79 -45.34 40.34
N ALA A 194 5.98 -44.78 41.24
CA ALA A 194 6.29 -44.75 42.67
C ALA A 194 6.24 -46.16 43.31
N GLU A 195 5.30 -47.01 42.91
CA GLU A 195 5.27 -48.42 43.32
C GLU A 195 6.44 -49.22 42.77
N GLU A 196 6.81 -49.02 41.50
CA GLU A 196 7.97 -49.64 40.86
C GLU A 196 9.27 -49.25 41.57
N LEU A 197 9.49 -47.94 41.80
CA LEU A 197 10.62 -47.43 42.58
C LEU A 197 10.67 -48.07 43.98
N ALA A 198 9.53 -48.18 44.66
CA ALA A 198 9.46 -48.81 45.98
C ALA A 198 9.74 -50.33 45.93
N ARG A 199 9.44 -51.03 44.82
CA ARG A 199 9.86 -52.43 44.60
C ARG A 199 11.36 -52.52 44.39
N ALA A 200 11.92 -51.68 43.50
CA ALA A 200 13.35 -51.62 43.24
C ALA A 200 14.17 -51.29 44.51
N GLN A 201 13.70 -50.36 45.35
CA GLN A 201 14.33 -50.04 46.64
C GLN A 201 14.34 -51.24 47.60
N ARG A 202 13.24 -52.02 47.67
CA ARG A 202 13.18 -53.25 48.49
C ARG A 202 14.07 -54.37 47.97
N GLU A 203 14.27 -54.45 46.66
CA GLU A 203 15.17 -55.41 46.02
C GLU A 203 16.63 -55.03 46.22
N ALA A 204 16.98 -53.75 46.00
CA ALA A 204 18.31 -53.22 46.29
C ALA A 204 18.71 -53.41 47.76
N ALA A 205 17.80 -53.17 48.70
CA ALA A 205 18.05 -53.43 50.13
C ALA A 205 18.29 -54.91 50.45
N ARG A 206 17.67 -55.84 49.71
CA ARG A 206 17.92 -57.28 49.85
C ARG A 206 19.30 -57.66 49.33
N ILE A 207 19.66 -57.18 48.14
CA ILE A 207 20.99 -57.40 47.54
C ILE A 207 22.08 -56.84 48.47
N ASP A 208 21.87 -55.66 49.05
CA ASP A 208 22.75 -55.02 50.02
C ASP A 208 22.88 -55.83 51.34
N GLU A 209 21.82 -56.50 51.80
CA GLU A 209 21.91 -57.45 52.93
C GLU A 209 22.68 -58.73 52.54
N GLU A 210 22.45 -59.27 51.34
CA GLU A 210 23.14 -60.45 50.81
C GLU A 210 24.65 -60.20 50.63
N VAL A 211 25.03 -59.04 50.08
CA VAL A 211 26.42 -58.59 49.96
C VAL A 211 27.06 -58.47 51.35
N ARG A 212 26.44 -57.77 52.31
CA ARG A 212 26.98 -57.67 53.68
C ARG A 212 27.08 -59.02 54.39
N ARG A 213 26.21 -59.99 54.08
CA ARG A 213 26.30 -61.36 54.60
C ARG A 213 27.49 -62.12 53.99
N ALA A 214 27.72 -61.96 52.68
CA ALA A 214 28.87 -62.55 51.99
C ALA A 214 30.21 -61.89 52.37
N GLU A 215 30.21 -60.60 52.69
CA GLU A 215 31.37 -59.89 53.26
C GLU A 215 31.72 -60.41 54.65
N ARG A 216 30.74 -60.51 55.57
CA ARG A 216 30.98 -61.11 56.89
C ARG A 216 31.51 -62.53 56.79
N ALA A 217 30.93 -63.37 55.93
CA ALA A 217 31.40 -64.73 55.72
C ALA A 217 32.82 -64.82 55.11
N ARG A 218 33.27 -63.78 54.37
CA ARG A 218 34.67 -63.68 53.92
C ARG A 218 35.60 -63.27 55.05
N CYS A 219 35.24 -62.28 55.86
CA CYS A 219 36.03 -61.88 57.03
C CYS A 219 36.16 -63.04 58.05
N GLU A 220 35.07 -63.78 58.30
CA GLU A 220 35.08 -64.97 59.17
C GLU A 220 35.95 -66.12 58.60
N ALA A 221 36.10 -66.21 57.27
CA ALA A 221 37.00 -67.17 56.64
C ALA A 221 38.47 -66.73 56.72
N GLU A 222 38.76 -65.44 56.47
CA GLU A 222 40.10 -64.87 56.61
C GLU A 222 40.59 -64.93 58.07
N GLU A 223 39.72 -64.66 59.06
CA GLU A 223 40.01 -64.82 60.49
C GLU A 223 40.27 -66.29 60.86
N SER A 224 39.68 -67.26 60.16
CA SER A 224 39.95 -68.68 60.36
C SER A 224 41.31 -69.14 59.78
N ASP A 225 41.81 -68.48 58.73
CA ASP A 225 43.10 -68.79 58.12
C ASP A 225 44.28 -68.14 58.88
N GLU A 226 44.04 -67.03 59.61
CA GLU A 226 45.08 -66.33 60.37
C GLU A 226 45.55 -67.08 61.64
N TRP A 227 44.73 -67.98 62.20
CA TRP A 227 45.13 -68.89 63.30
C TRP A 227 46.04 -70.05 62.85
N GLN A 228 46.39 -70.16 61.57
CA GLN A 228 47.24 -71.23 61.03
C GLN A 228 48.58 -70.76 60.43
N MET A 229 49.09 -69.59 60.84
CA MET A 229 50.47 -69.14 60.58
C MET A 229 51.17 -68.68 61.87
N GLY A 230 51.70 -69.65 62.63
CA GLY A 230 52.52 -69.41 63.84
C GLY A 230 53.94 -69.97 63.71
N ALA A 231 54.94 -69.15 64.09
CA ALA A 231 56.38 -69.31 63.80
C ALA A 231 56.70 -69.23 62.28
N TYR A 232 57.76 -68.59 61.78
CA TYR A 232 59.06 -68.16 62.30
C TYR A 232 59.59 -67.01 61.38
N GLU A 233 60.56 -66.14 61.69
CA GLU A 233 61.40 -65.87 62.88
C GLU A 233 61.88 -64.39 62.79
N GLU A 234 62.60 -63.85 63.79
CA GLU A 234 63.25 -62.52 63.71
C GLU A 234 64.63 -62.62 63.03
N GLU A 235 64.92 -61.79 62.03
CA GLU A 235 66.30 -61.45 61.65
C GLU A 235 66.42 -59.95 61.31
N GLU A 236 67.48 -59.32 61.84
CA GLU A 236 67.76 -57.88 61.72
C GLU A 236 68.35 -57.54 60.33
N GLY A 237 68.02 -56.35 59.81
CA GLY A 237 68.53 -55.86 58.53
C GLY A 237 68.57 -54.33 58.46
N GLU A 238 69.76 -53.77 58.64
CA GLU A 238 70.01 -52.32 58.66
C GLU A 238 70.00 -51.62 57.28
N GLU A 239 69.72 -50.32 57.34
CA GLU A 239 70.10 -49.24 56.42
C GLU A 239 69.65 -49.26 54.93
N GLY A 240 69.16 -48.09 54.48
CA GLY A 240 68.80 -47.86 53.07
C GLY A 240 68.08 -46.54 52.80
N GLY A 241 68.58 -45.42 53.31
CA GLY A 241 68.01 -44.09 53.04
C GLY A 241 68.14 -43.71 51.56
N GLY A 242 67.03 -43.30 50.94
CA GLY A 242 66.99 -42.92 49.52
C GLY A 242 65.90 -41.88 49.25
N GLU A 243 66.25 -40.60 49.42
CA GLU A 243 65.39 -39.47 49.05
C GLU A 243 65.37 -39.33 47.52
N GLY A 244 64.23 -39.60 46.90
CA GLY A 244 64.02 -39.48 45.46
C GLY A 244 63.14 -38.27 45.12
N GLU A 245 63.76 -37.12 44.88
CA GLU A 245 63.09 -36.00 44.22
C GLU A 245 62.73 -36.39 42.77
N VAL A 246 61.47 -36.19 42.39
CA VAL A 246 61.05 -36.11 40.99
C VAL A 246 60.12 -34.91 40.84
N GLU A 247 60.70 -33.77 40.48
CA GLU A 247 59.96 -32.72 39.77
C GLU A 247 59.95 -33.07 38.28
N GLU A 248 58.77 -33.08 37.64
CA GLU A 248 58.68 -32.56 36.27
C GLU A 248 57.31 -31.96 36.00
N GLU A 249 57.26 -31.05 35.02
CA GLU A 249 56.28 -29.99 34.92
C GLU A 249 55.00 -30.32 34.13
N GLY A 250 53.96 -29.51 34.37
CA GLY A 250 53.27 -28.87 33.25
C GLY A 250 51.91 -29.46 32.83
N GLY A 251 50.91 -28.57 32.73
CA GLY A 251 49.62 -28.91 32.11
C GLY A 251 48.41 -28.29 32.79
N GLY A 252 48.27 -26.96 32.72
CA GLY A 252 47.00 -26.32 33.06
C GLY A 252 46.04 -26.40 31.87
N GLU A 253 44.92 -27.12 32.01
CA GLU A 253 43.80 -27.03 31.07
C GLU A 253 42.46 -26.87 31.81
N TRP A 254 41.53 -26.18 31.15
CA TRP A 254 40.28 -25.71 31.73
C TRP A 254 39.23 -26.81 31.64
N ASP A 255 38.87 -27.44 32.75
CA ASP A 255 37.75 -28.38 32.72
C ASP A 255 36.44 -27.62 32.50
N ALA A 256 35.88 -27.83 31.30
CA ALA A 256 34.68 -27.16 30.86
C ALA A 256 33.48 -27.78 31.56
N ARG A 257 32.59 -26.95 32.11
CA ARG A 257 31.26 -27.40 32.54
C ARG A 257 30.51 -28.02 31.37
N VAL A 258 30.59 -29.34 31.24
CA VAL A 258 29.75 -30.14 30.37
C VAL A 258 28.34 -30.06 30.93
N TYR A 259 27.53 -29.19 30.35
CA TYR A 259 26.08 -29.34 30.46
C TYR A 259 25.70 -30.51 29.55
N GLU A 260 25.70 -31.71 30.13
CA GLU A 260 24.97 -32.83 29.52
C GLU A 260 23.49 -32.45 29.53
N VAL A 261 23.02 -31.93 28.40
CA VAL A 261 21.60 -31.86 28.11
C VAL A 261 21.18 -33.32 27.92
N GLY A 262 20.56 -33.89 28.95
CA GLY A 262 20.06 -35.26 28.90
C GLY A 262 19.17 -35.44 27.67
N ASP A 263 19.39 -36.52 26.93
CA ASP A 263 18.46 -36.95 25.89
C ASP A 263 17.16 -37.35 26.59
N ASP A 264 16.17 -36.44 26.53
CA ASP A 264 14.77 -36.73 26.84
C ASP A 264 14.25 -37.78 25.84
N GLU A 265 14.46 -39.07 26.12
CA GLU A 265 13.81 -40.19 25.42
C GLU A 265 12.31 -40.25 25.74
N GLN A 266 11.59 -39.19 25.37
CA GLN A 266 10.13 -39.17 25.34
C GLN A 266 9.69 -39.67 23.97
N GLY A 267 9.25 -40.93 23.93
CA GLY A 267 8.83 -41.65 22.73
C GLY A 267 7.57 -41.09 22.07
N GLY A 268 7.70 -39.93 21.42
CA GLY A 268 6.75 -39.47 20.41
C GLY A 268 6.95 -40.22 19.09
N GLU A 269 5.88 -40.47 18.35
CA GLU A 269 5.95 -41.04 17.00
C GLU A 269 6.96 -40.25 16.14
N ARG A 270 7.93 -40.97 15.56
CA ARG A 270 9.03 -40.39 14.79
C ARG A 270 8.48 -39.72 13.52
N ALA A 271 8.16 -38.43 13.63
CA ALA A 271 7.55 -37.62 12.57
C ALA A 271 8.23 -37.86 11.21
N GLU A 272 7.43 -38.18 10.20
CA GLU A 272 7.95 -38.65 8.91
C GLU A 272 8.82 -37.56 8.25
N ARG A 273 10.03 -37.95 7.87
CA ARG A 273 11.01 -37.05 7.26
C ARG A 273 10.53 -36.71 5.86
N MET A 274 10.24 -35.43 5.62
CA MET A 274 9.68 -34.99 4.34
C MET A 274 10.65 -35.30 3.19
N PRO A 275 10.18 -35.99 2.13
CA PRO A 275 11.01 -36.34 0.98
C PRO A 275 11.43 -35.09 0.19
N LEU A 276 12.63 -35.13 -0.36
CA LEU A 276 13.15 -34.08 -1.24
C LEU A 276 12.77 -34.39 -2.69
N GLU A 277 11.85 -33.60 -3.25
CA GLU A 277 11.54 -33.68 -4.68
C GLU A 277 12.75 -33.23 -5.51
N VAL A 278 13.35 -34.13 -6.29
CA VAL A 278 14.52 -33.83 -7.16
C VAL A 278 14.17 -32.83 -8.28
N LYS A 279 12.89 -32.73 -8.65
CA LYS A 279 12.33 -31.69 -9.53
C LYS A 279 10.95 -31.26 -9.01
N PRO A 280 10.89 -30.33 -8.04
CA PRO A 280 9.61 -29.90 -7.48
C PRO A 280 8.79 -29.11 -8.50
N SER A 281 7.47 -29.29 -8.48
CA SER A 281 6.58 -28.57 -9.39
C SER A 281 6.59 -27.07 -9.09
N ALA A 282 6.92 -26.26 -10.11
CA ALA A 282 7.21 -24.83 -9.96
C ALA A 282 5.94 -23.96 -9.82
N SER A 283 5.19 -24.16 -8.74
CA SER A 283 4.00 -23.38 -8.34
C SER A 283 4.25 -22.53 -7.08
N GLY A 284 3.30 -21.67 -6.75
CA GLY A 284 3.36 -20.86 -5.52
C GLY A 284 4.43 -19.77 -5.56
N THR A 285 5.02 -19.46 -4.40
CA THR A 285 6.09 -18.47 -4.27
C THR A 285 7.45 -19.16 -4.19
N ARG A 286 8.28 -19.01 -5.22
CA ARG A 286 9.66 -19.51 -5.22
C ARG A 286 10.54 -18.61 -4.34
N VAL A 287 11.30 -19.25 -3.44
CA VAL A 287 12.28 -18.62 -2.55
C VAL A 287 13.68 -18.89 -3.09
N ARG A 288 14.34 -17.86 -3.64
CA ARG A 288 15.68 -17.94 -4.24
C ARG A 288 16.70 -17.22 -3.37
N LEU A 289 17.90 -17.78 -3.23
CA LEU A 289 19.02 -17.23 -2.46
C LEU A 289 20.00 -16.55 -3.42
N GLU A 290 20.10 -15.23 -3.37
CA GLU A 290 20.97 -14.45 -4.26
C GLU A 290 22.44 -14.63 -3.86
N SER A 291 23.34 -14.88 -4.83
CA SER A 291 24.76 -15.15 -4.59
C SER A 291 25.02 -16.26 -3.55
N LEU A 292 24.28 -17.38 -3.69
CA LEU A 292 24.54 -18.58 -2.90
C LEU A 292 25.95 -19.10 -3.19
N ALA A 293 26.75 -19.32 -2.14
CA ALA A 293 27.98 -20.08 -2.20
C ALA A 293 27.94 -21.15 -1.09
N VAL A 294 28.11 -22.40 -1.49
CA VAL A 294 28.13 -23.59 -0.60
C VAL A 294 29.53 -24.19 -0.65
N ALA A 295 29.99 -24.81 0.43
CA ALA A 295 31.25 -25.54 0.43
C ALA A 295 31.29 -26.63 -0.67
N PRO A 296 32.45 -26.86 -1.31
CA PRO A 296 32.59 -27.90 -2.33
C PRO A 296 32.16 -29.28 -1.81
N ALA A 297 31.39 -30.01 -2.64
CA ALA A 297 30.80 -31.30 -2.29
C ALA A 297 29.93 -31.31 -1.01
N ALA A 298 29.36 -30.17 -0.61
CA ALA A 298 28.32 -30.14 0.42
C ALA A 298 26.95 -29.81 -0.18
N MET A 299 25.93 -30.49 0.33
CA MET A 299 24.52 -30.18 0.04
C MET A 299 23.88 -29.54 1.27
N ALA A 300 22.79 -28.81 1.06
CA ALA A 300 22.07 -28.13 2.11
C ALA A 300 20.57 -28.14 1.86
N ARG A 301 19.74 -28.03 2.90
CA ARG A 301 18.29 -27.88 2.77
C ARG A 301 17.74 -26.96 3.85
N ALA A 302 16.67 -26.24 3.56
CA ALA A 302 15.97 -25.43 4.56
C ALA A 302 15.50 -26.35 5.71
N GLU A 303 15.87 -26.03 6.95
CA GLU A 303 15.39 -26.74 8.13
C GLU A 303 14.11 -26.09 8.66
N ALA A 304 14.18 -24.79 8.92
CA ALA A 304 13.04 -23.97 9.29
C ALA A 304 13.11 -22.61 8.57
N LEU A 305 11.96 -22.17 8.08
CA LEU A 305 11.80 -20.94 7.32
C LEU A 305 10.72 -20.09 8.00
N TRP A 306 11.10 -18.90 8.46
CA TRP A 306 10.16 -17.93 9.02
C TRP A 306 9.59 -17.11 7.85
N ALA A 307 8.33 -17.35 7.50
CA ALA A 307 7.63 -16.67 6.42
C ALA A 307 6.79 -15.51 6.99
N ALA A 308 7.08 -14.28 6.56
CA ALA A 308 6.21 -13.14 6.82
C ALA A 308 5.11 -13.11 5.75
N LEU A 309 3.87 -13.41 6.15
CA LEU A 309 2.71 -13.49 5.29
C LEU A 309 1.85 -12.22 5.44
N ALA A 310 1.29 -11.72 4.34
CA ALA A 310 0.19 -10.76 4.38
C ALA A 310 -1.13 -11.47 4.07
N CYS A 311 -2.14 -11.27 4.90
CA CYS A 311 -3.51 -11.65 4.60
C CYS A 311 -3.98 -10.94 3.31
N SER A 312 -4.58 -11.69 2.40
CA SER A 312 -5.23 -11.10 1.23
C SER A 312 -6.32 -10.09 1.64
N ARG A 313 -7.38 -10.54 2.31
CA ARG A 313 -8.58 -9.70 2.52
C ARG A 313 -8.35 -8.37 3.23
N CYS A 314 -7.34 -8.25 4.10
CA CYS A 314 -7.13 -7.05 4.92
C CYS A 314 -5.68 -6.53 5.01
N SER A 315 -4.72 -7.15 4.31
CA SER A 315 -3.29 -6.81 4.35
C SER A 315 -2.60 -6.86 5.73
N GLU A 316 -3.23 -7.47 6.73
CA GLU A 316 -2.62 -7.73 8.03
C GLU A 316 -1.43 -8.69 7.90
N GLN A 317 -0.36 -8.45 8.67
CA GLN A 317 0.83 -9.30 8.63
C GLN A 317 0.76 -10.41 9.69
N THR A 318 1.31 -11.57 9.37
CA THR A 318 1.35 -12.74 10.26
C THR A 318 2.60 -13.55 9.94
N GLU A 319 3.38 -13.91 10.96
CA GLU A 319 4.60 -14.71 10.80
C GLU A 319 4.28 -16.19 11.04
N LEU A 320 4.71 -17.09 10.15
CA LEU A 320 4.60 -18.53 10.31
C LEU A 320 5.97 -19.20 10.12
N VAL A 321 6.29 -20.17 10.99
CA VAL A 321 7.52 -20.98 10.91
C VAL A 321 7.21 -22.30 10.23
N LEU A 322 7.68 -22.49 9.01
CA LEU A 322 7.49 -23.71 8.21
C LEU A 322 8.75 -24.59 8.30
N SER A 323 8.59 -25.89 8.58
CA SER A 323 9.71 -26.85 8.56
C SER A 323 9.98 -27.34 7.14
N GLY A 324 11.25 -27.50 6.78
CA GLY A 324 11.67 -28.25 5.61
C GLY A 324 12.15 -29.67 5.94
N LEU A 325 12.06 -30.10 7.20
CA LEU A 325 12.48 -31.44 7.62
C LEU A 325 11.34 -32.45 7.76
N PHE A 326 10.17 -32.01 8.23
CA PHE A 326 9.03 -32.88 8.63
C PHE A 326 7.75 -32.44 7.93
N ALA A 327 6.94 -33.39 7.46
CA ALA A 327 5.75 -33.11 6.65
C ALA A 327 4.69 -32.28 7.42
N ASP A 328 4.35 -32.68 8.66
CA ASP A 328 3.30 -32.03 9.46
C ASP A 328 3.64 -30.58 9.81
N ALA A 329 4.93 -30.29 10.01
CA ALA A 329 5.41 -28.95 10.31
C ALA A 329 5.70 -28.10 9.05
N ALA A 330 5.65 -28.69 7.85
CA ALA A 330 5.84 -28.00 6.57
C ALA A 330 4.59 -27.23 6.13
N GLN A 331 3.39 -27.70 6.50
CA GLN A 331 2.13 -26.99 6.29
C GLN A 331 1.60 -26.42 7.61
N LYS A 332 1.47 -25.09 7.69
CA LYS A 332 0.81 -24.44 8.83
C LYS A 332 -0.36 -23.56 8.42
N LYS A 333 -1.34 -23.52 9.32
CA LYS A 333 -2.60 -22.76 9.20
C LYS A 333 -2.68 -21.77 10.36
N SER A 334 -3.19 -20.57 10.11
CA SER A 334 -3.41 -19.55 11.15
C SER A 334 -4.62 -18.67 10.80
N TRP A 335 -5.27 -18.12 11.82
CA TRP A 335 -6.39 -17.21 11.63
C TRP A 335 -5.90 -15.76 11.59
N CYS A 336 -6.34 -15.00 10.58
CA CYS A 336 -5.99 -13.60 10.47
C CYS A 336 -6.71 -12.74 11.54
N ALA A 337 -5.95 -12.14 12.45
CA ALA A 337 -6.46 -11.36 13.59
C ALA A 337 -7.47 -10.26 13.24
N LYS A 338 -7.34 -9.60 12.07
CA LYS A 338 -8.26 -8.52 11.64
C LYS A 338 -9.57 -8.95 10.99
N CYS A 339 -9.61 -10.11 10.32
CA CYS A 339 -10.74 -10.45 9.45
C CYS A 339 -11.21 -11.91 9.51
N GLY A 340 -10.63 -12.72 10.41
CA GLY A 340 -11.01 -14.13 10.60
C GLY A 340 -10.77 -15.01 9.37
N ALA A 341 -9.98 -14.57 8.39
CA ALA A 341 -9.64 -15.39 7.24
C ALA A 341 -8.60 -16.45 7.65
N LEU A 342 -8.89 -17.73 7.41
CA LEU A 342 -7.92 -18.81 7.54
C LEU A 342 -6.82 -18.64 6.48
N LEU A 343 -5.60 -18.40 6.94
CA LEU A 343 -4.38 -18.34 6.14
C LEU A 343 -3.71 -19.72 6.21
N SER A 344 -3.20 -20.23 5.09
CA SER A 344 -2.39 -21.45 5.08
C SER A 344 -1.14 -21.22 4.24
N ALA A 345 0.01 -21.71 4.70
CA ALA A 345 1.23 -21.79 3.91
C ALA A 345 1.81 -23.20 4.03
N ALA A 346 2.28 -23.77 2.91
CA ALA A 346 2.97 -25.04 2.84
C ALA A 346 4.33 -24.85 2.17
N LEU A 347 5.40 -25.32 2.80
CA LEU A 347 6.76 -25.29 2.26
C LEU A 347 7.07 -26.62 1.56
N ARG A 348 7.47 -26.55 0.29
CA ARG A 348 8.15 -27.65 -0.42
C ARG A 348 9.63 -27.27 -0.55
N PRO A 349 10.52 -27.84 0.29
CA PRO A 349 11.93 -27.49 0.28
C PRO A 349 12.63 -28.06 -0.95
N CYS A 350 13.77 -27.47 -1.30
CA CYS A 350 14.66 -27.96 -2.33
C CYS A 350 16.05 -28.22 -1.72
N THR A 351 16.87 -28.99 -2.44
CA THR A 351 18.31 -29.04 -2.18
C THR A 351 18.99 -27.76 -2.69
N LEU A 352 19.88 -27.25 -1.85
CA LEU A 352 20.79 -26.15 -2.09
C LEU A 352 22.19 -26.75 -2.28
N CYS A 353 22.82 -26.46 -3.40
CA CYS A 353 24.20 -26.83 -3.69
C CYS A 353 24.77 -25.84 -4.72
N ASP A 354 26.03 -26.00 -5.11
CA ASP A 354 26.60 -25.13 -6.14
C ASP A 354 25.80 -25.23 -7.46
N GLY A 355 25.46 -24.08 -8.04
CA GLY A 355 24.53 -23.96 -9.16
C GLY A 355 23.02 -24.05 -8.86
N PHE A 356 22.60 -24.53 -7.68
CA PHE A 356 21.18 -24.66 -7.29
C PHE A 356 20.82 -23.75 -6.10
N ASP A 357 20.23 -22.60 -6.41
CA ASP A 357 20.02 -21.50 -5.45
C ASP A 357 18.57 -21.29 -4.99
N VAL A 358 17.70 -22.28 -5.18
CA VAL A 358 16.31 -22.24 -4.72
C VAL A 358 16.20 -23.00 -3.41
N ALA A 359 15.77 -22.33 -2.33
CA ALA A 359 15.58 -22.97 -1.02
C ALA A 359 14.26 -23.75 -0.93
N GLY A 360 13.27 -23.37 -1.73
CA GLY A 360 11.97 -24.03 -1.79
C GLY A 360 10.89 -23.22 -2.49
N TYR A 361 9.70 -23.80 -2.53
CA TYR A 361 8.46 -23.21 -3.02
C TYR A 361 7.46 -23.14 -1.87
N ILE A 362 6.78 -22.01 -1.71
CA ILE A 362 5.75 -21.82 -0.67
C ILE A 362 4.39 -21.66 -1.36
N ASP A 363 3.52 -22.65 -1.20
CA ASP A 363 2.14 -22.58 -1.66
C ASP A 363 1.26 -21.93 -0.58
N THR A 364 0.53 -20.87 -0.95
CA THR A 364 -0.19 -20.01 -0.01
C THR A 364 -1.68 -19.93 -0.33
N ILE A 365 -2.53 -20.08 0.68
CA ILE A 365 -4.00 -19.95 0.60
C ILE A 365 -4.44 -18.73 1.44
N ASN A 366 -5.23 -17.84 0.84
CA ASN A 366 -5.71 -16.57 1.41
C ASN A 366 -4.62 -15.59 1.89
N CYS A 367 -3.34 -15.89 1.71
CA CYS A 367 -2.20 -15.02 2.03
C CYS A 367 -1.21 -14.92 0.86
N VAL A 368 -0.24 -14.01 1.00
CA VAL A 368 0.90 -13.84 0.08
C VAL A 368 2.17 -13.72 0.92
N VAL A 369 3.27 -14.37 0.51
CA VAL A 369 4.58 -14.22 1.18
C VAL A 369 5.16 -12.84 0.86
N VAL A 370 5.47 -12.05 1.89
CA VAL A 370 6.01 -10.68 1.78
C VAL A 370 7.52 -10.67 1.90
N ASP A 371 8.06 -11.42 2.85
CA ASP A 371 9.49 -11.55 3.14
C ASP A 371 9.77 -12.88 3.88
N VAL A 372 11.04 -13.25 3.95
CA VAL A 372 11.55 -14.38 4.75
C VAL A 372 12.62 -13.82 5.70
N PRO A 373 12.24 -13.32 6.90
CA PRO A 373 13.20 -12.71 7.83
C PRO A 373 14.34 -13.64 8.25
N ARG A 374 14.06 -14.94 8.42
CA ARG A 374 15.00 -15.92 8.98
C ARG A 374 14.94 -17.27 8.24
N LEU A 375 16.08 -17.94 8.18
CA LEU A 375 16.25 -19.27 7.58
C LEU A 375 17.31 -20.05 8.36
N SER A 376 16.95 -21.20 8.92
CA SER A 376 17.92 -22.22 9.36
C SER A 376 18.12 -23.25 8.25
N VAL A 377 19.33 -23.80 8.18
CA VAL A 377 19.76 -24.69 7.10
C VAL A 377 20.48 -25.89 7.69
N LEU A 378 20.03 -27.07 7.30
CA LEU A 378 20.71 -28.33 7.55
C LEU A 378 21.66 -28.61 6.38
N MET A 379 22.96 -28.71 6.64
CA MET A 379 23.96 -29.14 5.67
C MET A 379 24.23 -30.64 5.78
N GLN A 380 24.65 -31.24 4.67
CA GLN A 380 25.06 -32.63 4.53
C GLN A 380 26.47 -32.63 3.93
N CYS A 381 27.43 -33.23 4.62
CA CYS A 381 28.82 -33.25 4.19
C CYS A 381 29.08 -34.38 3.20
N GLY A 382 29.25 -34.11 1.90
CA GLY A 382 29.48 -35.14 0.88
C GLY A 382 30.85 -35.86 0.94
N ARG A 383 31.59 -35.76 2.06
CA ARG A 383 32.74 -36.64 2.36
C ARG A 383 32.39 -37.80 3.29
N CYS A 384 31.48 -37.58 4.25
CA CYS A 384 31.16 -38.56 5.30
C CYS A 384 29.65 -38.65 5.60
N ASP A 385 28.83 -38.04 4.75
CA ASP A 385 27.37 -37.90 4.78
C ASP A 385 26.74 -37.29 6.06
N ALA A 386 27.56 -36.93 7.04
CA ALA A 386 27.11 -36.37 8.31
C ALA A 386 26.29 -35.09 8.11
N GLU A 387 25.11 -35.07 8.74
CA GLU A 387 24.24 -33.90 8.78
C GLU A 387 24.68 -32.92 9.87
N LEU A 388 24.77 -31.64 9.53
CA LEU A 388 25.16 -30.57 10.43
C LEU A 388 24.17 -29.41 10.33
N ARG A 389 23.54 -29.07 11.46
CA ARG A 389 22.82 -27.81 11.59
C ARG A 389 23.84 -26.67 11.62
N LEU A 390 23.77 -25.78 10.62
CA LEU A 390 24.55 -24.55 10.70
C LEU A 390 23.87 -23.54 11.63
N PRO A 391 24.64 -22.64 12.27
CA PRO A 391 24.12 -21.40 12.83
C PRO A 391 23.22 -20.64 11.84
N GLU A 392 22.29 -19.84 12.38
CA GLU A 392 21.29 -19.12 11.58
C GLU A 392 21.89 -18.35 10.39
N LEU A 393 21.34 -18.56 9.20
CA LEU A 393 21.91 -18.05 7.96
C LEU A 393 21.46 -16.61 7.71
N LEU A 394 22.23 -15.67 8.26
CA LEU A 394 22.01 -14.23 8.11
C LEU A 394 22.43 -13.73 6.71
N ARG A 395 21.60 -12.88 6.10
CA ARG A 395 21.85 -12.30 4.78
C ARG A 395 23.15 -11.48 4.77
N GLY A 396 24.03 -11.75 3.81
CA GLY A 396 25.33 -11.08 3.64
C GLY A 396 26.40 -11.50 4.64
N ARG A 397 26.20 -12.60 5.38
CA ARG A 397 27.21 -13.19 6.27
C ARG A 397 27.53 -14.61 5.79
N THR A 398 28.81 -14.94 5.69
CA THR A 398 29.25 -16.33 5.53
C THR A 398 29.18 -17.01 6.89
N VAL A 399 28.45 -18.11 6.97
CA VAL A 399 28.48 -19.03 8.12
C VAL A 399 29.50 -20.11 7.79
N GLN A 400 30.38 -20.44 8.73
CA GLN A 400 31.41 -21.49 8.60
C GLN A 400 31.35 -22.40 9.83
N ALA A 401 31.55 -23.70 9.62
CA ALA A 401 31.63 -24.71 10.67
C ALA A 401 32.48 -25.90 10.20
N GLY A 402 33.12 -26.61 11.14
CA GLY A 402 33.72 -27.92 10.84
C GLY A 402 32.66 -29.02 10.80
N CYS A 403 32.78 -29.96 9.87
CA CYS A 403 32.00 -31.19 9.92
C CYS A 403 32.38 -32.01 11.18
N ARG A 404 31.40 -32.48 11.96
CA ARG A 404 31.65 -33.27 13.19
C ARG A 404 32.26 -34.65 12.95
N GLY A 405 32.10 -35.23 11.75
CA GLY A 405 32.62 -36.56 11.42
C GLY A 405 33.99 -36.58 10.74
N CYS A 406 34.28 -35.60 9.87
CA CYS A 406 35.53 -35.58 9.08
C CYS A 406 36.32 -34.26 9.19
N HIS A 407 35.90 -33.35 10.06
CA HIS A 407 36.49 -32.01 10.28
C HIS A 407 36.65 -31.13 9.02
N ALA A 408 36.09 -31.54 7.88
CA ALA A 408 36.11 -30.76 6.66
C ALA A 408 35.43 -29.39 6.85
N PRO A 409 36.00 -28.30 6.33
CA PRO A 409 35.41 -26.97 6.45
C PRO A 409 34.14 -26.89 5.61
N LEU A 410 33.02 -26.66 6.28
CA LEU A 410 31.73 -26.37 5.67
C LEU A 410 31.48 -24.86 5.75
N SER A 411 30.97 -24.29 4.66
CA SER A 411 30.68 -22.86 4.56
C SER A 411 29.42 -22.63 3.74
N LEU A 412 28.63 -21.65 4.15
CA LEU A 412 27.41 -21.25 3.46
C LEU A 412 27.27 -19.73 3.50
N HIS A 413 27.09 -19.11 2.33
CA HIS A 413 26.89 -17.68 2.17
C HIS A 413 25.69 -17.42 1.27
N MET A 414 24.89 -16.41 1.61
CA MET A 414 23.93 -15.79 0.67
C MET A 414 24.01 -14.26 0.78
N SER A 415 23.87 -13.55 -0.33
CA SER A 415 23.75 -12.08 -0.33
C SER A 415 22.35 -11.61 0.05
N ASN A 416 21.29 -12.33 -0.31
CA ASN A 416 19.90 -11.89 -0.15
C ASN A 416 18.90 -13.04 -0.36
N VAL A 417 17.63 -12.81 0.00
CA VAL A 417 16.51 -13.70 -0.38
C VAL A 417 15.60 -12.97 -1.36
N GLN A 418 15.39 -13.57 -2.54
CA GLN A 418 14.49 -13.08 -3.57
C GLN A 418 13.22 -13.94 -3.62
N LEU A 419 12.06 -13.29 -3.50
CA LEU A 419 10.75 -13.93 -3.67
C LEU A 419 10.22 -13.67 -5.08
N SER A 420 9.82 -14.74 -5.78
CA SER A 420 9.13 -14.64 -7.07
C SER A 420 7.88 -15.51 -7.08
N VAL A 421 6.72 -14.88 -7.17
CA VAL A 421 5.43 -15.58 -7.33
C VAL A 421 5.37 -16.18 -8.73
N LEU A 422 5.23 -17.49 -8.81
CA LEU A 422 5.02 -18.24 -10.04
C LEU A 422 3.52 -18.33 -10.31
N GLY A 423 3.13 -18.05 -11.56
CA GLY A 423 1.73 -18.04 -11.96
C GLY A 423 1.13 -19.44 -11.82
N VAL A 424 -0.04 -19.54 -11.16
CA VAL A 424 -0.80 -20.79 -11.07
C VAL A 424 -1.15 -21.26 -12.48
N LEU A 425 -0.57 -22.38 -12.91
CA LEU A 425 -1.08 -23.14 -14.06
C LEU A 425 -2.51 -23.56 -13.69
N GLY A 426 -3.48 -23.07 -14.45
CA GLY A 426 -4.86 -22.99 -14.01
C GLY A 426 -5.49 -24.35 -13.72
N SER A 427 -5.65 -24.68 -12.45
CA SER A 427 -6.53 -25.74 -11.98
C SER A 427 -7.97 -25.41 -12.39
N LYS A 428 -8.41 -25.95 -13.53
CA LYS A 428 -9.83 -26.01 -13.91
C LYS A 428 -10.55 -27.01 -12.99
N ALA A 429 -10.78 -26.61 -11.75
CA ALA A 429 -11.80 -27.26 -10.93
C ALA A 429 -13.16 -26.99 -11.60
N ALA A 430 -13.87 -28.05 -11.96
CA ALA A 430 -15.11 -27.95 -12.71
C ALA A 430 -16.18 -27.19 -11.91
N ARG A 431 -16.84 -26.21 -12.56
CA ARG A 431 -18.10 -25.66 -12.07
C ARG A 431 -19.22 -26.36 -12.83
N GLY A 432 -20.06 -27.10 -12.12
CA GLY A 432 -21.40 -27.43 -12.59
C GLY A 432 -22.39 -26.38 -12.08
N GLY A 433 -23.37 -26.03 -12.91
CA GLY A 433 -24.67 -25.53 -12.45
C GLY A 433 -24.92 -24.02 -12.43
N ALA A 434 -25.83 -23.61 -13.33
CA ALA A 434 -26.77 -22.49 -13.26
C ALA A 434 -26.27 -21.03 -13.33
N ASP A 435 -26.95 -20.29 -14.21
CA ASP A 435 -26.76 -18.88 -14.54
C ASP A 435 -27.70 -17.97 -13.72
N ASP A 436 -27.18 -16.93 -13.04
CA ASP A 436 -27.90 -15.65 -12.77
C ASP A 436 -27.05 -14.54 -12.08
N ASP A 437 -25.71 -14.65 -12.03
CA ASP A 437 -24.86 -13.88 -11.10
C ASP A 437 -24.09 -12.67 -11.69
N ASP A 438 -24.49 -12.17 -12.87
CA ASP A 438 -23.62 -11.36 -13.74
C ASP A 438 -23.21 -9.97 -13.16
N GLU A 439 -24.04 -9.34 -12.31
CA GLU A 439 -23.74 -8.02 -11.73
C GLU A 439 -22.89 -8.11 -10.45
N MET A 440 -23.13 -9.12 -9.61
CA MET A 440 -22.32 -9.40 -8.42
C MET A 440 -20.94 -9.93 -8.81
N GLU A 441 -20.86 -10.84 -9.79
CA GLU A 441 -19.60 -11.32 -10.38
C GLU A 441 -18.79 -10.16 -10.98
N GLN A 442 -19.42 -9.14 -11.58
CA GLN A 442 -18.74 -7.94 -12.08
C GLN A 442 -18.23 -7.00 -10.96
N LEU A 443 -18.98 -6.83 -9.87
CA LEU A 443 -18.52 -6.09 -8.69
C LEU A 443 -17.38 -6.84 -8.00
N LEU A 444 -17.49 -8.15 -7.83
CA LEU A 444 -16.43 -9.02 -7.33
C LEU A 444 -15.21 -9.01 -8.25
N LYS A 445 -15.35 -9.00 -9.59
CA LYS A 445 -14.23 -8.83 -10.53
C LYS A 445 -13.56 -7.46 -10.38
N LYS A 446 -14.31 -6.37 -10.16
CA LYS A 446 -13.76 -5.02 -9.91
C LYS A 446 -13.06 -4.93 -8.54
N LEU A 447 -13.62 -5.54 -7.49
CA LEU A 447 -13.04 -5.61 -6.15
C LEU A 447 -11.83 -6.54 -6.09
N ARG A 448 -11.87 -7.69 -6.77
CA ARG A 448 -10.73 -8.60 -6.97
C ARG A 448 -9.65 -7.91 -7.78
N LYS A 449 -9.96 -7.12 -8.83
CA LYS A 449 -8.95 -6.36 -9.59
C LYS A 449 -8.27 -5.28 -8.73
N LYS A 450 -9.05 -4.50 -7.96
CA LYS A 450 -8.50 -3.51 -7.01
C LYS A 450 -7.64 -4.17 -5.92
N ASN A 451 -8.12 -5.26 -5.32
CA ASN A 451 -7.35 -6.03 -4.35
C ASN A 451 -6.10 -6.68 -4.99
N LEU A 452 -6.17 -7.17 -6.23
CA LEU A 452 -5.04 -7.79 -6.93
C LEU A 452 -3.95 -6.76 -7.27
N ASP A 453 -4.32 -5.54 -7.63
CA ASP A 453 -3.36 -4.45 -7.82
C ASP A 453 -2.78 -3.97 -6.46
N GLN A 454 -3.53 -4.12 -5.36
CA GLN A 454 -3.05 -3.96 -3.99
C GLN A 454 -2.13 -5.13 -3.53
N PHE A 455 -2.38 -6.38 -3.95
CA PHE A 455 -1.49 -7.52 -3.67
C PHE A 455 -0.19 -7.45 -4.47
N LYS A 456 -0.23 -6.95 -5.71
CA LYS A 456 0.98 -6.62 -6.50
C LYS A 456 1.85 -5.53 -5.88
N THR A 457 1.40 -4.85 -4.82
CA THR A 457 2.13 -3.83 -4.05
C THR A 457 2.46 -4.24 -2.61
N LEU A 458 2.03 -5.42 -2.14
CA LEU A 458 2.25 -5.88 -0.76
C LEU A 458 3.52 -6.73 -0.56
N GLY A 459 4.05 -7.36 -1.61
CA GLY A 459 5.37 -8.04 -1.56
C GLY A 459 6.54 -7.08 -1.78
N LEU A 460 7.69 -7.35 -1.16
CA LEU A 460 8.95 -6.64 -1.41
C LEU A 460 9.53 -6.99 -2.80
N VAL A 461 8.92 -6.45 -3.85
CA VAL A 461 9.34 -6.71 -5.23
C VAL A 461 10.49 -5.79 -5.62
N ILE A 462 11.66 -6.39 -5.84
CA ILE A 462 12.86 -5.71 -6.38
C ILE A 462 12.50 -4.92 -7.65
N GLY A 463 12.91 -3.66 -7.69
CA GLY A 463 12.64 -2.71 -8.77
C GLY A 463 11.43 -1.80 -8.55
N LYS A 464 10.50 -2.14 -7.64
CA LYS A 464 9.40 -1.24 -7.26
C LYS A 464 9.79 -0.37 -6.05
N PRO A 465 9.18 0.82 -5.85
CA PRO A 465 9.36 1.60 -4.63
C PRO A 465 8.66 0.95 -3.44
N LEU A 466 9.25 1.09 -2.25
CA LEU A 466 8.61 0.69 -0.99
C LEU A 466 7.36 1.55 -0.70
N PRO A 467 6.45 1.08 0.17
CA PRO A 467 5.39 1.91 0.74
C PRO A 467 5.96 3.25 1.26
N ASN A 468 5.31 4.35 0.89
CA ASN A 468 5.77 5.73 1.18
C ASN A 468 7.24 6.01 0.79
N LYS A 469 7.76 5.32 -0.24
CA LYS A 469 9.17 5.39 -0.67
C LYS A 469 10.16 5.11 0.45
N GLY A 470 9.80 4.26 1.41
CA GLY A 470 10.67 3.93 2.54
C GLY A 470 10.74 4.99 3.64
N THR A 471 9.77 5.89 3.74
CA THR A 471 9.75 6.97 4.75
C THR A 471 8.80 6.67 5.90
N CYS A 472 9.02 7.30 7.06
CA CYS A 472 8.14 7.20 8.23
C CYS A 472 7.96 8.56 8.92
N ARG A 473 7.10 8.63 9.94
CA ARG A 473 6.86 9.85 10.72
C ARG A 473 8.12 10.34 11.45
N HIS A 474 8.98 9.43 11.90
CA HIS A 474 10.23 9.76 12.59
C HIS A 474 11.30 10.28 11.62
N TYR A 475 11.38 9.69 10.43
CA TYR A 475 12.37 10.05 9.40
C TYR A 475 11.67 10.15 8.03
N SER A 476 11.30 11.39 7.67
CA SER A 476 10.63 11.73 6.40
C SER A 476 11.56 11.72 5.18
N HIS A 477 12.88 11.77 5.41
CA HIS A 477 13.90 11.92 4.36
C HIS A 477 14.91 10.76 4.29
N SER A 478 14.75 9.71 5.08
CA SER A 478 15.66 8.55 5.05
C SER A 478 15.57 7.77 3.74
N TYR A 479 14.37 7.68 3.16
CA TYR A 479 14.06 6.87 1.96
C TYR A 479 14.67 5.45 2.02
N ARG A 480 14.71 4.85 3.21
CA ARG A 480 15.25 3.51 3.49
C ARG A 480 14.47 2.84 4.61
N TRP A 481 14.33 1.53 4.52
CA TRP A 481 14.02 0.68 5.68
C TRP A 481 15.32 0.02 6.16
N LEU A 482 15.43 -0.22 7.47
CA LEU A 482 16.56 -0.87 8.11
C LEU A 482 16.19 -2.31 8.46
N ARG A 483 17.06 -3.27 8.14
CA ARG A 483 16.90 -4.67 8.55
C ARG A 483 17.77 -4.95 9.77
N PHE A 484 17.13 -5.35 10.87
CA PHE A 484 17.80 -5.63 12.14
C PHE A 484 18.15 -7.12 12.23
N PRO A 485 19.36 -7.49 12.65
CA PRO A 485 19.77 -8.90 12.71
C PRO A 485 19.03 -9.69 13.80
N CYS A 486 18.51 -9.03 14.84
CA CYS A 486 17.83 -9.67 15.97
C CYS A 486 16.46 -10.29 15.63
N CYS A 487 15.65 -9.66 14.77
CA CYS A 487 14.38 -10.21 14.30
C CYS A 487 14.40 -10.62 12.83
N GLY A 488 15.45 -10.28 12.09
CA GLY A 488 15.51 -10.43 10.64
C GLY A 488 14.54 -9.52 9.87
N ARG A 489 13.63 -8.79 10.53
CA ARG A 489 12.59 -7.94 9.91
C ARG A 489 13.11 -6.59 9.44
N ALA A 490 12.43 -6.00 8.46
CA ALA A 490 12.72 -4.67 7.92
C ALA A 490 11.74 -3.61 8.46
N HIS A 491 12.27 -2.58 9.13
CA HIS A 491 11.50 -1.49 9.74
C HIS A 491 11.93 -0.12 9.18
N PRO A 492 11.05 0.89 9.04
CA PRO A 492 11.43 2.19 8.46
C PRO A 492 12.54 2.96 9.19
N CYS A 493 12.75 2.70 10.48
CA CYS A 493 13.82 3.26 11.30
C CYS A 493 13.94 2.50 12.63
N ALA A 494 14.99 2.78 13.41
CA ALA A 494 15.18 2.20 14.74
C ALA A 494 14.02 2.48 15.71
N VAL A 495 13.41 3.68 15.67
CA VAL A 495 12.24 4.00 16.52
C VAL A 495 11.00 3.16 16.12
N CYS A 496 10.84 2.84 14.83
CA CYS A 496 9.79 1.91 14.37
C CYS A 496 10.12 0.43 14.65
N HIS A 497 11.35 0.11 15.05
CA HIS A 497 11.75 -1.22 15.48
C HIS A 497 11.54 -1.39 17.00
N ALA A 498 11.94 -0.39 17.79
CA ALA A 498 11.64 -0.29 19.23
C ALA A 498 10.13 -0.34 19.52
N ALA A 499 9.31 0.32 18.69
CA ALA A 499 7.86 0.27 18.79
C ALA A 499 7.21 -1.00 18.18
N SER A 500 7.94 -2.11 18.04
CA SER A 500 7.43 -3.37 17.49
C SER A 500 7.67 -4.54 18.44
N ASP A 501 6.93 -5.63 18.27
CA ASP A 501 7.01 -6.83 19.10
C ASP A 501 8.29 -7.65 18.82
N CYS A 502 9.47 -7.04 18.99
CA CYS A 502 10.76 -7.72 18.92
C CYS A 502 11.38 -7.71 20.33
N PRO A 503 11.63 -8.90 20.95
CA PRO A 503 12.13 -8.99 22.33
C PRO A 503 13.56 -8.46 22.51
N ALA A 504 14.28 -8.20 21.41
CA ALA A 504 15.63 -7.66 21.39
C ALA A 504 15.67 -6.22 20.81
N ALA A 505 14.53 -5.54 20.68
CA ALA A 505 14.50 -4.16 20.18
C ALA A 505 15.12 -3.16 21.17
N ASP A 506 14.90 -3.38 22.47
CA ASP A 506 15.42 -2.53 23.55
C ASP A 506 16.91 -2.77 23.86
N GLN A 507 17.50 -3.85 23.32
CA GLN A 507 18.91 -4.22 23.51
C GLN A 507 19.88 -3.37 22.67
N GLY A 508 19.39 -2.32 21.99
CA GLY A 508 20.23 -1.37 21.23
C GLY A 508 20.86 -1.92 19.95
N VAL A 509 20.46 -3.11 19.49
CA VAL A 509 21.07 -3.81 18.35
C VAL A 509 20.99 -2.97 17.06
N TRP A 510 22.14 -2.71 16.44
CA TRP A 510 22.22 -1.94 15.20
C TRP A 510 21.81 -2.73 13.95
N ALA A 511 21.35 -2.02 12.92
CA ALA A 511 20.97 -2.60 11.65
C ALA A 511 22.17 -2.75 10.72
N ASN A 512 22.53 -3.97 10.36
CA ASN A 512 23.66 -4.25 9.46
C ASN A 512 23.31 -4.05 7.98
N ARG A 513 22.01 -4.02 7.62
CA ARG A 513 21.51 -3.89 6.25
C ARG A 513 20.33 -2.92 6.15
N MET A 514 20.06 -2.47 4.93
CA MET A 514 18.94 -1.57 4.64
C MET A 514 18.33 -1.86 3.26
N LEU A 515 17.04 -1.57 3.08
CA LEU A 515 16.35 -1.63 1.79
C LEU A 515 16.16 -0.23 1.24
N CYS A 516 16.51 -0.04 -0.04
CA CYS A 516 16.34 1.22 -0.72
C CYS A 516 14.86 1.53 -1.00
N GLY A 517 14.37 2.67 -0.50
CA GLY A 517 12.96 3.07 -0.62
C GLY A 517 12.46 3.30 -2.04
N LYS A 518 13.34 3.52 -3.03
CA LYS A 518 12.97 3.72 -4.43
C LYS A 518 12.94 2.44 -5.27
N CYS A 519 13.80 1.46 -4.98
CA CYS A 519 13.95 0.25 -5.80
C CYS A 519 13.80 -1.08 -5.03
N SER A 520 13.52 -1.03 -3.73
CA SER A 520 13.35 -2.17 -2.82
C SER A 520 14.50 -3.20 -2.82
N ARG A 521 15.69 -2.82 -3.31
CA ARG A 521 16.89 -3.65 -3.22
C ARG A 521 17.49 -3.55 -1.82
N GLU A 522 17.87 -4.68 -1.28
CA GLU A 522 18.62 -4.78 -0.03
C GLU A 522 20.10 -4.47 -0.28
N LEU A 523 20.71 -3.75 0.66
CA LEU A 523 22.07 -3.20 0.60
C LEU A 523 22.71 -3.37 1.99
N PRO A 524 24.05 -3.43 2.09
CA PRO A 524 24.73 -3.17 3.36
C PRO A 524 24.28 -1.81 3.94
N TYR A 525 24.29 -1.66 5.26
CA TYR A 525 24.00 -0.36 5.87
C TYR A 525 25.09 0.65 5.47
N SER A 526 24.69 1.72 4.79
CA SER A 526 25.56 2.82 4.40
C SER A 526 24.77 4.09 4.14
N ASP A 527 25.45 5.24 4.13
CA ASP A 527 24.87 6.51 3.67
C ASP A 527 25.24 6.83 2.21
N THR A 528 26.02 5.97 1.55
CA THR A 528 26.36 6.07 0.12
C THR A 528 25.11 5.93 -0.76
N PRO A 529 24.99 6.64 -1.89
CA PRO A 529 23.84 6.51 -2.78
C PRO A 529 23.64 5.06 -3.27
N CYS A 530 22.39 4.64 -3.45
CA CYS A 530 22.07 3.31 -3.96
C CYS A 530 22.73 3.06 -5.33
N PRO A 531 23.60 2.05 -5.48
CA PRO A 531 24.34 1.81 -6.73
C PRO A 531 23.45 1.48 -7.93
N HIS A 532 22.23 0.98 -7.68
CA HIS A 532 21.29 0.58 -8.75
C HIS A 532 20.32 1.68 -9.20
N CYS A 533 20.13 2.76 -8.42
CA CYS A 533 19.13 3.79 -8.74
C CYS A 533 19.48 5.22 -8.31
N GLY A 534 20.69 5.46 -7.81
CA GLY A 534 21.17 6.78 -7.37
C GLY A 534 20.43 7.36 -6.17
N ASN A 535 19.62 6.59 -5.43
CA ASN A 535 18.91 7.12 -4.28
C ASN A 535 19.84 7.48 -3.13
N THR A 536 19.84 8.74 -2.70
CA THR A 536 20.54 9.20 -1.49
C THR A 536 19.72 8.90 -0.23
N PHE A 537 20.40 8.42 0.82
CA PHE A 537 19.78 8.08 2.12
C PHE A 537 20.00 9.15 3.20
N ALA A 538 21.05 9.95 3.05
CA ALA A 538 21.26 11.20 3.79
C ALA A 538 20.71 12.41 3.00
N LYS A 539 20.54 13.56 3.67
CA LYS A 539 20.23 14.84 3.02
C LYS A 539 21.36 15.20 2.05
N PRO A 540 21.12 15.36 0.72
CA PRO A 540 22.16 15.81 -0.19
C PRO A 540 22.42 17.32 -0.03
N GLY A 541 23.67 17.66 0.29
CA GLY A 541 24.11 19.01 0.65
C GLY A 541 24.32 19.15 2.17
N GLY A 542 25.41 19.82 2.56
CA GLY A 542 25.81 19.97 3.97
C GLY A 542 24.75 20.67 4.83
N ALA A 543 24.95 20.67 6.15
CA ALA A 543 23.96 20.94 7.19
C ALA A 543 22.94 22.08 6.94
N HIS A 544 23.32 23.14 6.22
CA HIS A 544 22.51 24.32 5.91
C HIS A 544 21.69 24.27 4.59
N TRP A 545 21.63 23.13 3.88
CA TRP A 545 20.86 22.97 2.62
C TRP A 545 19.66 22.03 2.74
N GLN A 546 18.54 22.38 2.10
CA GLN A 546 17.31 21.58 2.08
C GLN A 546 17.36 20.46 1.02
N GLY A 547 18.34 19.56 1.13
CA GLY A 547 18.28 18.23 0.51
C GLY A 547 17.93 18.18 -0.99
N GLY A 548 18.55 19.03 -1.81
CA GLY A 548 18.36 19.04 -3.27
C GLY A 548 17.29 19.98 -3.83
N ALA A 549 16.51 20.68 -2.99
CA ALA A 549 15.52 21.67 -3.44
C ALA A 549 16.12 23.06 -3.80
N GLY A 550 17.46 23.20 -3.83
CA GLY A 550 18.17 24.46 -4.07
C GLY A 550 18.03 25.54 -2.98
N CYS A 551 17.13 25.36 -2.01
CA CYS A 551 16.93 26.28 -0.90
C CYS A 551 17.85 25.96 0.29
N ARG A 552 18.30 27.00 1.01
CA ARG A 552 18.99 26.86 2.30
C ARG A 552 17.98 26.72 3.43
N ASP A 553 18.33 25.93 4.43
CA ASP A 553 17.50 25.71 5.60
C ASP A 553 17.78 26.78 6.67
N GLN A 554 16.80 27.63 6.96
CA GLN A 554 16.96 28.76 7.89
C GLN A 554 17.17 28.31 9.34
N GLN A 555 16.78 27.08 9.72
CA GLN A 555 16.99 26.62 11.11
C GLN A 555 18.45 26.23 11.34
N THR A 556 19.05 25.49 10.41
CA THR A 556 20.43 24.95 10.51
C THR A 556 21.50 25.89 9.95
N LEU A 557 21.12 26.96 9.26
CA LEU A 557 22.02 28.07 8.94
C LEU A 557 22.67 28.63 10.22
N SER A 558 23.95 29.00 10.17
CA SER A 558 24.62 29.59 11.33
C SER A 558 24.03 30.96 11.66
N CYS A 559 24.03 31.35 12.93
CA CYS A 559 23.53 32.67 13.35
C CYS A 559 24.37 33.84 12.80
N LYS A 560 25.55 33.56 12.23
CA LYS A 560 26.42 34.54 11.56
C LYS A 560 26.14 34.66 10.05
N ASP A 561 25.32 33.79 9.44
CA ASP A 561 24.94 33.93 8.01
C ASP A 561 23.86 35.01 7.84
N SER A 562 24.19 36.05 7.07
CA SER A 562 23.31 37.20 6.78
C SER A 562 21.98 36.84 6.11
N ARG A 563 21.83 35.62 5.58
CA ARG A 563 20.58 35.11 4.98
C ARG A 563 19.66 34.44 6.00
N LYS A 564 20.14 34.07 7.21
CA LYS A 564 19.31 33.40 8.24
C LYS A 564 18.11 34.24 8.67
N HIS A 565 18.33 35.53 8.92
CA HIS A 565 17.29 36.48 9.37
C HIS A 565 16.72 37.34 8.22
N LYS A 566 17.11 37.07 6.97
CA LYS A 566 16.67 37.85 5.81
C LYS A 566 15.25 37.43 5.42
N GLY A 567 14.30 38.34 5.62
CA GLY A 567 12.87 38.09 5.36
C GLY A 567 12.07 37.61 6.56
N THR A 568 12.66 37.53 7.75
CA THR A 568 11.98 37.23 9.03
C THR A 568 12.06 38.43 9.99
N SER A 569 11.08 38.55 10.89
CA SER A 569 11.08 39.50 12.02
C SER A 569 11.95 38.99 13.17
N ALA A 570 12.22 39.84 14.16
CA ALA A 570 12.86 39.42 15.42
C ALA A 570 12.04 38.34 16.15
N SER A 571 10.72 38.31 15.95
CA SER A 571 9.79 37.27 16.45
C SER A 571 9.69 36.02 15.55
N GLY A 572 10.57 35.84 14.57
CA GLY A 572 10.63 34.65 13.70
C GLY A 572 9.54 34.57 12.61
N ALA A 573 8.54 35.45 12.62
CA ALA A 573 7.51 35.50 11.59
C ALA A 573 8.10 35.94 10.23
N LYS A 574 7.68 35.28 9.13
CA LYS A 574 8.03 35.72 7.78
C LYS A 574 7.44 37.11 7.53
N LYS A 575 8.29 38.10 7.23
CA LYS A 575 7.87 39.46 6.88
C LYS A 575 6.99 39.37 5.64
N THR A 576 5.74 39.78 5.76
CA THR A 576 4.79 39.80 4.63
C THR A 576 5.34 40.69 3.52
N SER A 577 5.59 40.12 2.34
CA SER A 577 5.96 40.92 1.17
C SER A 577 4.79 41.86 0.85
N SER A 578 5.04 43.16 0.95
CA SER A 578 3.98 44.15 0.78
C SER A 578 3.41 44.08 -0.64
N ALA A 579 2.16 43.63 -0.77
CA ALA A 579 1.42 43.64 -2.04
C ALA A 579 1.13 45.06 -2.58
N LYS A 580 1.77 46.09 -2.03
CA LYS A 580 1.72 47.48 -2.50
C LYS A 580 2.12 47.59 -3.97
N ALA A 581 3.11 46.84 -4.46
CA ALA A 581 3.47 46.81 -5.89
C ALA A 581 2.36 46.29 -6.82
N LEU A 582 1.50 45.38 -6.33
CA LEU A 582 0.33 44.88 -7.06
C LEU A 582 -0.90 45.81 -6.94
N ARG A 583 -0.88 46.75 -5.99
CA ARG A 583 -2.00 47.64 -5.67
C ARG A 583 -1.79 49.08 -6.18
N VAL A 584 -0.54 49.55 -6.23
CA VAL A 584 -0.14 50.88 -6.70
C VAL A 584 1.11 50.77 -7.58
N GLY A 585 1.37 51.79 -8.40
CA GLY A 585 2.43 51.75 -9.40
C GLY A 585 1.97 51.10 -10.72
N VAL A 586 2.92 50.83 -11.63
CA VAL A 586 2.62 50.45 -13.03
C VAL A 586 1.87 49.12 -13.13
N GLN A 587 2.23 48.11 -12.33
CA GLN A 587 1.51 46.83 -12.29
C GLN A 587 0.09 46.99 -11.72
N GLY A 588 -0.09 47.73 -10.62
CA GLY A 588 -1.42 48.03 -10.07
C GLY A 588 -2.33 48.78 -11.05
N LYS A 589 -1.79 49.77 -11.78
CA LYS A 589 -2.53 50.46 -12.85
C LYS A 589 -2.93 49.50 -13.98
N ARG A 590 -2.02 48.64 -14.45
CA ARG A 590 -2.32 47.62 -15.47
C ARG A 590 -3.40 46.62 -15.02
N LEU A 591 -3.33 46.12 -13.79
CA LEU A 591 -4.34 45.20 -13.24
C LEU A 591 -5.71 45.87 -13.08
N THR A 592 -5.74 47.14 -12.70
CA THR A 592 -6.99 47.90 -12.56
C THR A 592 -7.62 48.18 -13.92
N ALA A 593 -6.82 48.56 -14.93
CA ALA A 593 -7.27 48.71 -16.31
C ALA A 593 -7.78 47.39 -16.91
N ALA A 594 -7.09 46.27 -16.68
CA ALA A 594 -7.54 44.95 -17.10
C ALA A 594 -8.87 44.55 -16.43
N LYS A 595 -9.05 44.85 -15.13
CA LYS A 595 -10.34 44.64 -14.43
C LYS A 595 -11.46 45.53 -14.96
N ALA A 596 -11.16 46.78 -15.33
CA ALA A 596 -12.13 47.68 -15.94
C ALA A 596 -12.55 47.18 -17.34
N ALA A 597 -11.59 46.77 -18.17
CA ALA A 597 -11.86 46.16 -19.48
C ALA A 597 -12.68 44.86 -19.37
N ALA A 598 -12.33 43.97 -18.44
CA ALA A 598 -13.08 42.74 -18.18
C ALA A 598 -14.50 42.97 -17.63
N LYS A 599 -14.78 44.14 -17.04
CA LYS A 599 -16.12 44.54 -16.56
C LYS A 599 -16.90 45.36 -17.60
N ALA A 600 -16.24 45.81 -18.67
CA ALA A 600 -16.84 46.52 -19.79
C ALA A 600 -17.08 45.63 -21.02
N ALA A 601 -16.55 44.39 -21.01
CA ALA A 601 -16.96 43.35 -21.94
C ALA A 601 -18.40 42.88 -21.59
N PRO A 602 -19.33 42.82 -22.56
CA PRO A 602 -20.73 42.46 -22.35
C PRO A 602 -20.96 40.96 -22.10
#